data_AF-A0A2U3BDI9-F1
#
_entry.id   AF-A0A2U3BDI9-F1
#
_cell.length_a   1.000
_cell.length_b   1.000
_cell.length_c   1.000
_cell.angle_alpha   90.00
_cell.angle_beta   90.00
_cell.angle_gamma   90.00
#
_symmetry.space_group_name_H-M   'P 1'
#
loop_
_entity.id
_entity.type
_entity.pdbx_description
1 polymer ?
#
loop_
_entity_poly.entity_id
_entity_poly.type
_entity_poly.pdbx_seq_one_letter_code
_entity_poly.pdbx_strand_id
1 'polypeptide(L)'
;MTPRNEIESFILKQVEAQLTADGYSPNEVIRGGVEAIKHYRTSGSMGKGKVFDSCLAKAKQLLSPTKKQAARRKRKHQSYQQSIPM
;
A
#
# COMPACT_ATOMS: atom_id res chain seq x y z
N MET A 1 4.51 11.75 10.44
CA MET A 1 3.67 12.42 9.42
C MET A 1 2.41 12.89 10.12
N THR A 2 2.05 14.17 10.04
CA THR A 2 0.88 14.72 10.75
C THR A 2 -0.39 14.57 9.91
N PRO A 3 -1.50 14.06 10.48
CA PRO A 3 -2.79 14.04 9.80
C PRO A 3 -3.34 15.46 9.68
N ARG A 4 -3.91 15.80 8.52
CA ARG A 4 -4.42 17.14 8.20
C ARG A 4 -5.92 17.31 8.48
N ASN A 5 -6.66 16.20 8.47
CA ASN A 5 -8.10 16.15 8.66
C ASN A 5 -8.48 15.07 9.69
N GLU A 6 -9.70 15.13 10.21
CA GLU A 6 -10.25 14.13 11.15
C GLU A 6 -10.27 12.72 10.54
N ILE A 7 -10.52 12.61 9.23
CA ILE A 7 -10.52 11.33 8.51
C ILE A 7 -9.11 10.72 8.46
N GLU A 8 -8.07 11.54 8.22
CA GLU A 8 -6.69 11.06 8.22
C GLU A 8 -6.25 10.61 9.62
N SER A 9 -6.70 11.33 10.65
CA SER A 9 -6.44 10.98 12.05
C SER A 9 -7.13 9.68 12.44
N PHE A 10 -8.36 9.47 11.95
CA PHE A 10 -9.11 8.22 12.15
C PHE A 10 -8.41 7.05 11.48
N ILE A 11 -8.05 7.19 10.20
CA ILE A 11 -7.34 6.13 9.44
C ILE A 11 -6.03 5.78 10.14
N LEU A 12 -5.24 6.78 10.55
CA LEU A 12 -3.96 6.56 11.23
C LEU A 12 -4.16 5.72 12.50
N LYS A 13 -5.02 6.18 13.43
CA LYS A 13 -5.27 5.49 14.71
C LYS A 13 -5.79 4.07 14.52
N GLN A 14 -6.70 3.88 13.57
CA GLN A 14 -7.29 2.57 13.31
C GLN A 14 -6.28 1.60 12.67
N VAL A 15 -5.47 2.06 11.73
CA VAL A 15 -4.39 1.25 11.12
C VAL A 15 -3.36 0.89 12.19
N GLU A 16 -2.95 1.84 13.03
CA GLU A 16 -1.96 1.59 14.08
C GLU A 16 -2.46 0.60 15.14
N ALA A 17 -3.72 0.74 15.56
CA ALA A 17 -4.37 -0.18 16.49
C ALA A 17 -4.46 -1.60 15.92
N GLN A 18 -4.85 -1.73 14.64
CA GLN A 18 -4.95 -3.03 13.98
C GLN A 18 -3.58 -3.69 13.81
N LEU A 19 -2.54 -2.94 13.42
CA LEU A 19 -1.19 -3.48 13.27
C LEU A 19 -0.58 -3.88 14.63
N THR A 20 -0.89 -3.12 15.68
CA THR A 20 -0.49 -3.49 17.04
C THR A 20 -1.20 -4.77 17.49
N ALA A 21 -2.49 -4.91 17.19
CA ALA A 21 -3.27 -6.12 17.48
C ALA A 21 -2.79 -7.34 16.67
N ASP A 22 -2.33 -7.16 15.43
CA ASP A 22 -1.70 -8.19 14.60
C ASP A 22 -0.27 -8.56 15.11
N GLY A 23 0.28 -7.83 16.09
CA GLY A 23 1.59 -8.14 16.70
C GLY A 23 2.81 -7.56 15.98
N TYR A 24 2.63 -6.56 15.12
CA TYR A 24 3.74 -5.89 14.42
C TYR A 24 4.57 -5.01 15.36
N SER A 25 5.85 -4.81 15.01
CA SER A 25 6.75 -3.96 15.78
C SER A 25 6.29 -2.49 15.75
N PRO A 26 6.56 -1.67 16.79
CA PRO A 26 6.17 -0.25 16.78
C PRO A 26 6.75 0.52 15.59
N ASN A 27 7.96 0.19 15.12
CA ASN A 27 8.53 0.76 13.89
C ASN A 27 7.73 0.40 12.63
N GLU A 28 7.17 -0.81 12.57
CA GLU A 28 6.33 -1.28 11.46
C GLU A 28 4.95 -0.61 11.51
N VAL A 29 4.36 -0.52 12.70
CA VAL A 29 3.10 0.19 12.96
C VAL A 29 3.18 1.64 12.45
N ILE A 30 4.23 2.37 12.83
CA ILE A 30 4.46 3.76 12.39
C ILE A 30 4.61 3.84 10.86
N ARG A 31 5.38 2.93 10.25
CA ARG A 31 5.56 2.90 8.78
C ARG A 31 4.26 2.58 8.05
N GLY A 32 3.46 1.65 8.57
CA GLY A 32 2.15 1.29 8.03
C GLY A 32 1.16 2.46 8.09
N GLY A 33 1.13 3.18 9.22
CA GLY A 33 0.30 4.38 9.39
C GLY A 33 0.67 5.51 8.41
N VAL A 34 1.97 5.76 8.21
CA VAL A 34 2.47 6.77 7.25
C VAL A 34 2.06 6.42 5.81
N GLU A 35 2.21 5.16 5.41
CA GLU A 35 1.82 4.72 4.06
C GLU A 35 0.30 4.77 3.86
N ALA A 36 -0.49 4.44 4.89
CA ALA A 36 -1.95 4.55 4.86
C ALA A 36 -2.41 5.99 4.57
N ILE A 37 -1.88 7.00 5.28
CA ILE A 37 -2.23 8.41 5.01
C ILE A 37 -1.76 8.83 3.61
N LYS A 38 -0.54 8.43 3.22
CA LYS A 38 -0.01 8.74 1.89
C LYS A 38 -0.92 8.17 0.79
N HIS A 39 -1.38 6.94 0.96
CA HIS A 39 -2.31 6.28 0.05
C HIS A 39 -3.67 6.97 0.04
N TYR A 40 -4.21 7.35 1.20
CA TYR A 40 -5.45 8.13 1.30
C TYR A 40 -5.37 9.44 0.49
N ARG A 41 -4.25 10.17 0.61
CA ARG A 41 -4.03 11.43 -0.12
C ARG A 41 -3.88 11.24 -1.63
N THR A 42 -3.35 10.11 -2.09
CA THR A 42 -3.20 9.82 -3.53
C THR A 42 -4.43 9.18 -4.15
N SER A 43 -5.19 8.40 -3.37
CA SER A 43 -6.39 7.69 -3.81
C SER A 43 -7.66 8.56 -3.75
N GLY A 44 -7.54 9.88 -3.93
CA GLY A 44 -8.54 10.94 -3.69
C GLY A 44 -9.91 10.85 -4.41
N SER A 45 -10.34 9.68 -4.86
CA SER A 45 -11.66 9.42 -5.45
C SER A 45 -12.25 8.04 -5.15
N MET A 46 -11.66 7.20 -4.29
CA MET A 46 -12.34 5.97 -3.86
C MET A 46 -13.48 6.33 -2.90
N GLY A 47 -14.72 6.06 -3.33
CA GLY A 47 -15.95 6.44 -2.64
C GLY A 47 -15.94 6.19 -1.13
N LYS A 48 -16.53 7.14 -0.39
CA LYS A 48 -16.74 7.13 1.06
C LYS A 48 -17.34 5.79 1.50
N GLY A 49 -16.50 4.86 1.97
CA GLY A 49 -16.98 3.55 2.44
C GLY A 49 -15.92 2.45 2.44
N LYS A 50 -14.96 2.48 1.50
CA LYS A 50 -13.91 1.43 1.39
C LYS A 50 -12.47 1.94 1.52
N VAL A 51 -12.31 3.22 1.83
CA VAL A 51 -10.99 3.87 1.86
C VAL A 51 -10.13 3.33 3.00
N PHE A 52 -10.72 3.06 4.16
CA PHE A 52 -10.01 2.48 5.31
C PHE A 52 -9.46 1.09 4.98
N ASP A 53 -10.30 0.20 4.45
CA ASP A 53 -9.90 -1.16 4.08
C ASP A 53 -8.77 -1.18 3.05
N SER A 54 -8.84 -0.29 2.05
CA SER A 54 -7.78 -0.13 1.05
C SER A 54 -6.47 0.39 1.66
N CYS A 55 -6.55 1.33 2.61
CA CYS A 55 -5.38 1.85 3.32
C CYS A 55 -4.75 0.79 4.24
N LEU A 56 -5.57 0.01 4.96
CA LEU A 56 -5.13 -1.08 5.80
C LEU A 56 -4.47 -2.18 4.96
N ALA A 57 -5.10 -2.60 3.86
CA ALA A 57 -4.53 -3.58 2.95
C ALA A 57 -3.18 -3.12 2.38
N LYS A 58 -3.04 -1.83 2.06
CA LYS A 58 -1.78 -1.27 1.59
C LYS A 58 -0.69 -1.22 2.66
N ALA A 59 -1.05 -0.85 3.88
CA ALA A 59 -0.16 -0.88 5.03
C ALA A 59 0.33 -2.31 5.31
N LYS A 60 -0.58 -3.29 5.34
CA LYS A 60 -0.25 -4.72 5.50
C LYS A 60 0.61 -5.24 4.33
N GLN A 61 0.36 -4.83 3.09
CA GLN A 61 1.22 -5.17 1.94
C GLN A 61 2.64 -4.61 2.03
N LEU A 62 2.82 -3.45 2.68
CA LEU A 62 4.14 -2.87 2.90
C LEU A 62 4.92 -3.63 3.98
N LEU A 63 4.21 -4.05 5.04
CA LEU A 63 4.78 -4.75 6.21
C LEU A 63 4.93 -6.25 6.00
N SER A 64 4.12 -6.84 5.12
CA SER A 64 4.32 -8.21 4.64
C SER A 64 5.18 -8.16 3.38
N PRO A 65 6.51 -8.35 3.47
CA PRO A 65 7.36 -8.52 2.30
C PRO A 65 7.12 -9.92 1.69
N THR A 66 5.88 -10.26 1.33
CA THR A 66 5.62 -11.42 0.48
C THR A 66 5.98 -11.07 -0.95
N LYS A 67 7.27 -11.07 -1.25
CA LYS A 67 7.96 -11.61 -2.44
C LYS A 67 7.36 -11.41 -3.87
N LYS A 68 6.37 -10.56 -4.13
CA LYS A 68 5.66 -10.56 -5.44
C LYS A 68 5.44 -9.20 -6.09
N GLN A 69 6.40 -8.27 -6.03
CA GLN A 69 6.41 -7.12 -6.95
C GLN A 69 7.73 -6.85 -7.69
N ALA A 70 8.63 -7.84 -7.73
CA ALA A 70 9.71 -7.85 -8.72
C ALA A 70 9.29 -8.44 -10.09
N ALA A 71 8.08 -9.00 -10.22
CA ALA A 71 7.65 -9.71 -11.43
C ALA A 71 6.86 -8.85 -12.45
N ARG A 72 6.51 -7.59 -12.15
CA ARG A 72 5.63 -6.79 -13.02
C ARG A 72 6.29 -5.63 -13.77
N ARG A 73 7.62 -5.50 -13.69
CA ARG A 73 8.41 -4.48 -14.42
C ARG A 73 9.42 -5.03 -15.44
N LYS A 74 9.27 -6.29 -15.88
CA LYS A 74 10.03 -6.85 -17.01
C LYS A 74 9.15 -7.32 -18.17
N ARG A 75 8.19 -6.51 -18.63
CA ARG A 75 7.52 -6.72 -19.94
C ARG A 75 7.12 -5.40 -20.59
N LYS A 76 8.11 -4.55 -20.82
CA LYS A 76 8.08 -3.49 -21.86
C LYS A 76 9.52 -3.18 -22.28
N HIS A 77 10.21 -4.18 -22.79
CA HIS A 77 11.39 -3.97 -23.61
C HIS A 77 11.53 -5.17 -24.55
N GLN A 78 11.81 -4.86 -25.81
CA GLN A 78 12.19 -5.78 -26.88
C GLN A 78 11.06 -6.41 -27.70
N SER A 79 10.47 -5.56 -28.53
CA SER A 79 10.49 -5.76 -29.97
C SER A 79 11.77 -6.48 -30.45
N TYR A 80 11.63 -7.69 -31.01
CA TYR A 80 12.38 -8.08 -32.19
C TYR A 80 11.54 -9.01 -33.05
N GLN A 81 11.63 -8.74 -34.33
CA GLN A 81 10.81 -9.20 -35.42
C GLN A 81 11.25 -10.60 -35.85
N GLN A 82 10.24 -11.45 -36.08
CA GLN A 82 10.17 -12.62 -36.97
C GLN A 82 11.34 -13.63 -37.03
N SER A 83 10.95 -14.86 -36.69
CA SER A 83 11.62 -16.13 -36.93
C SER A 83 11.85 -16.41 -38.43
N ILE A 84 13.05 -16.89 -38.76
CA ILE A 84 13.33 -17.76 -39.92
C ILE A 84 13.48 -19.18 -39.36
N PRO A 85 12.82 -20.19 -39.95
CA PRO A 85 13.59 -21.33 -40.44
C PRO A 85 13.08 -21.94 -41.77
N MET A 86 14.07 -22.21 -42.64
CA MET A 86 14.10 -23.10 -43.83
C MET A 86 13.18 -22.78 -45.02
#